data_AF-A0A3B8L486-F1
#
_entry.id   AF-A0A3B8L486-F1
#
_cell.length_a   1.000
_cell.length_b   1.000
_cell.length_c   1.000
_cell.angle_alpha   90.00
_cell.angle_beta   90.00
_cell.angle_gamma   90.00
#
_symmetry.space_group_name_H-M   'P 1'
#
loop_
_entity.id
_entity.type
_entity.pdbx_description
1 polymer ?
#
loop_
_entity_poly.entity_id
_entity_poly.type
_entity_poly.pdbx_seq_one_letter_code
_entity_poly.pdbx_strand_id
1 'polypeptide(L)'
;LDSEHYGERWARHWLDVARYAEDQAHTFKARRYPHGHRYRDWVVRSLNSDMPYDEFVRNQVAADLVGDPMDRHDRLAALGFFAMGPVYYQDNGEKAKALADEWDDRVDTLTRGLLGITVSCARCHDH
;
A
#
# COMPACT_ATOMS: atom_id res chain seq x y z
N LEU A 1 16.37 -12.84 17.54
CA LEU A 1 15.36 -12.41 16.54
C LEU A 1 15.01 -13.59 15.62
N ASP A 2 15.18 -14.84 16.09
CA ASP A 2 15.34 -16.02 15.22
C ASP A 2 14.05 -16.81 15.02
N SER A 3 12.89 -16.17 15.21
CA SER A 3 11.60 -16.79 14.91
C SER A 3 11.21 -16.45 13.49
N GLU A 4 11.08 -17.47 12.63
CA GLU A 4 10.60 -17.31 11.24
C GLU A 4 9.21 -16.64 11.15
N HIS A 5 8.44 -16.68 12.25
CA HIS A 5 7.11 -16.10 12.37
C HIS A 5 7.08 -14.63 12.80
N TYR A 6 8.24 -14.01 13.09
CA TYR A 6 8.30 -12.61 13.50
C TYR A 6 7.67 -11.69 12.44
N GLY A 7 8.10 -11.85 11.19
CA GLY A 7 7.63 -11.08 10.05
C GLY A 7 6.15 -11.33 9.76
N GLU A 8 5.65 -12.56 9.89
CA GLU A 8 4.22 -12.87 9.72
C GLU A 8 3.35 -12.11 10.73
N ARG A 9 3.79 -12.09 12.00
CA ARG A 9 3.09 -11.40 13.08
C ARG A 9 3.07 -9.90 12.90
N TRP A 10 4.22 -9.29 12.61
CA TRP A 10 4.32 -7.84 12.45
C TRP A 10 3.76 -7.35 11.11
N ALA A 11 3.88 -8.14 10.05
CA ALA A 11 3.28 -7.84 8.77
C ALA A 11 1.78 -7.68 8.90
N ARG A 12 1.09 -8.48 9.73
CA ARG A 12 -0.35 -8.30 9.98
C ARG A 12 -0.68 -6.86 10.39
N HIS A 13 0.06 -6.31 11.35
CA HIS A 13 -0.14 -4.93 11.80
C HIS A 13 0.16 -3.91 10.71
N TRP A 14 1.24 -4.12 9.95
CA TRP A 14 1.59 -3.24 8.84
C TRP A 14 0.55 -3.28 7.70
N LEU A 15 0.07 -4.46 7.37
CA LEU A 15 -0.89 -4.68 6.29
C LEU A 15 -2.26 -4.06 6.62
N ASP A 16 -2.63 -3.99 7.90
CA ASP A 16 -3.80 -3.22 8.34
C ASP A 16 -3.61 -1.70 8.07
N VAL A 17 -2.41 -1.16 8.36
CA VAL A 17 -2.07 0.25 8.07
C VAL A 17 -2.08 0.52 6.56
N ALA A 18 -1.50 -0.39 5.78
CA ALA A 18 -1.42 -0.29 4.32
C ALA A 18 -2.75 -0.62 3.60
N ARG A 19 -3.84 -0.87 4.34
CA ARG A 19 -5.17 -1.22 3.79
C ARG A 19 -5.11 -2.41 2.82
N TYR A 20 -4.29 -3.40 3.17
CA TYR A 20 -4.12 -4.61 2.38
C TYR A 20 -5.43 -5.39 2.28
N ALA A 21 -5.73 -5.86 1.07
CA ALA A 21 -6.73 -6.88 0.83
C ALA A 21 -6.37 -7.68 -0.43
N GLU A 22 -6.86 -8.92 -0.52
CA GLU A 22 -6.74 -9.74 -1.75
C GLU A 22 -7.91 -9.51 -2.71
N ASP A 23 -8.95 -8.82 -2.25
CA ASP A 23 -10.07 -8.37 -3.05
C ASP A 23 -10.68 -7.07 -2.51
N GLN A 24 -11.65 -6.54 -3.25
CA GLN A 24 -12.46 -5.39 -2.87
C GLN A 24 -13.91 -5.81 -2.67
N ALA A 25 -14.21 -6.39 -1.51
CA ALA A 25 -15.56 -6.84 -1.17
C ALA A 25 -16.57 -5.70 -0.90
N HIS A 26 -16.12 -4.44 -0.79
CA HIS A 26 -16.98 -3.26 -0.56
C HIS A 26 -17.67 -2.73 -1.85
N THR A 27 -17.56 -3.45 -2.96
CA THR A 27 -18.09 -3.07 -4.27
C THR A 27 -19.20 -4.04 -4.69
N PHE A 28 -20.13 -3.61 -5.56
CA PHE A 28 -21.23 -4.45 -6.09
C PHE A 28 -20.74 -5.70 -6.84
N LYS A 29 -19.45 -5.74 -7.21
CA LYS A 29 -18.78 -6.90 -7.78
C LYS A 29 -17.34 -6.96 -7.26
N ALA A 30 -17.04 -7.94 -6.41
CA ALA A 30 -15.72 -8.12 -5.83
C ALA A 30 -14.62 -8.09 -6.90
N ARG A 31 -13.78 -7.06 -6.85
CA ARG A 31 -12.58 -6.96 -7.69
C ARG A 31 -11.44 -7.66 -6.97
N ARG A 32 -10.95 -8.76 -7.51
CA ARG A 32 -9.76 -9.43 -6.99
C ARG A 32 -8.50 -8.64 -7.31
N TYR A 33 -7.51 -8.73 -6.43
CA TYR A 33 -6.12 -8.37 -6.67
C TYR A 33 -5.32 -9.64 -6.97
N PRO A 34 -5.17 -10.05 -8.25
CA PRO A 34 -4.59 -11.35 -8.59
C PRO A 34 -3.15 -11.53 -8.08
N HIS A 35 -2.47 -10.42 -7.80
CA HIS A 35 -1.10 -10.39 -7.32
C HIS A 35 -0.95 -9.70 -5.94
N GLY A 36 -2.06 -9.49 -5.21
CA GLY A 36 -2.04 -8.85 -3.89
C GLY A 36 -1.10 -9.55 -2.91
N HIS A 37 -1.13 -10.89 -2.89
CA HIS A 37 -0.24 -11.72 -2.07
C HIS A 37 1.25 -11.39 -2.22
N ARG A 38 1.70 -10.88 -3.38
CA ARG A 38 3.11 -10.52 -3.59
C ARG A 38 3.55 -9.40 -2.65
N TYR A 39 2.68 -8.42 -2.38
CA TYR A 39 2.98 -7.36 -1.41
C TYR A 39 2.99 -7.89 0.02
N ARG A 40 2.00 -8.70 0.41
CA ARG A 40 2.00 -9.38 1.71
C ARG A 40 3.31 -10.11 1.95
N ASP A 41 3.70 -10.95 0.99
CA ASP A 41 4.90 -11.78 1.11
C ASP A 41 6.17 -10.91 1.09
N TRP A 42 6.17 -9.79 0.36
CA TRP A 42 7.27 -8.81 0.39
C TRP A 42 7.40 -8.13 1.76
N VAL A 43 6.29 -7.72 2.38
CA VAL A 43 6.29 -7.13 3.74
C VAL A 43 6.83 -8.14 4.75
N VAL A 44 6.32 -9.38 4.72
CA VAL A 44 6.78 -10.45 5.61
C VAL A 44 8.28 -10.69 5.47
N ARG A 45 8.78 -10.81 4.23
CA ARG A 45 10.21 -11.01 3.97
C ARG A 45 11.06 -9.83 4.43
N SER A 46 10.61 -8.60 4.16
CA SER A 46 11.36 -7.38 4.53
C SER A 46 11.51 -7.24 6.05
N LEU A 47 10.47 -7.60 6.80
CA LEU A 47 10.51 -7.63 8.26
C LEU A 47 11.38 -8.77 8.80
N ASN A 48 11.31 -9.95 8.19
CA ASN A 48 12.16 -11.10 8.58
C ASN A 48 13.64 -10.88 8.27
N SER A 49 13.97 -10.13 7.22
CA SER A 49 15.34 -9.79 6.86
C SER A 49 15.90 -8.57 7.60
N ASP A 50 15.13 -7.99 8.53
CA ASP A 50 15.48 -6.76 9.25
C ASP A 50 15.88 -5.61 8.30
N MET A 51 15.09 -5.43 7.22
CA MET A 51 15.33 -4.37 6.25
C MET A 51 15.34 -3.01 6.95
N PRO A 52 16.34 -2.14 6.69
CA PRO A 52 16.36 -0.79 7.23
C PRO A 52 15.05 -0.05 6.93
N TYR A 53 14.51 0.63 7.94
CA TYR A 53 13.19 1.27 7.83
C TYR A 53 13.13 2.30 6.70
N ASP A 54 14.21 3.05 6.45
CA ASP A 54 14.25 4.03 5.36
C ASP A 54 14.19 3.36 3.98
N GLU A 55 14.80 2.18 3.83
CA GLU A 55 14.72 1.36 2.62
C GLU A 55 13.32 0.76 2.46
N PHE A 56 12.74 0.23 3.55
CA PHE A 56 11.37 -0.29 3.56
C PHE A 56 10.36 0.75 3.08
N VAL A 57 10.42 1.97 3.63
CA VAL A 57 9.55 3.07 3.22
C VAL A 57 9.82 3.51 1.78
N ARG A 58 11.10 3.68 1.40
CA ARG A 58 11.49 4.12 0.05
C ARG A 58 10.99 3.16 -1.02
N ASN A 59 11.08 1.85 -0.80
CA ASN A 59 10.60 0.85 -1.74
C ASN A 59 9.08 0.92 -1.91
N GLN A 60 8.31 1.13 -0.84
CA GLN A 60 6.85 1.23 -0.96
C GLN A 60 6.38 2.46 -1.75
N VAL A 61 7.18 3.53 -1.77
CA VAL A 61 6.84 4.79 -2.47
C VAL A 61 7.45 4.85 -3.87
N ALA A 62 8.63 4.27 -4.08
CA ALA A 62 9.45 4.53 -5.27
C ALA A 62 10.24 3.30 -5.77
N ALA A 63 9.78 2.07 -5.50
CA ALA A 63 10.47 0.85 -5.95
C ALA A 63 10.66 0.75 -7.48
N ASP A 64 9.92 1.49 -8.29
CA ASP A 64 10.16 1.58 -9.73
C ASP A 64 11.29 2.55 -10.12
N LEU A 65 11.70 3.44 -9.21
CA LEU A 65 12.65 4.53 -9.45
C LEU A 65 14.01 4.37 -8.76
N VAL A 66 14.12 3.49 -7.76
CA VAL A 66 15.37 3.27 -6.98
C VAL A 66 15.98 1.89 -7.25
N GLY A 67 17.01 1.48 -6.50
CA GLY A 67 17.52 0.10 -6.41
C GLY A 67 18.27 -0.47 -7.63
N ASP A 68 18.72 -1.73 -7.51
CA ASP A 68 19.45 -2.42 -8.56
C ASP A 68 18.49 -3.01 -9.61
N PRO A 69 18.76 -2.91 -10.92
CA PRO A 69 17.95 -3.59 -11.94
C PRO A 69 17.78 -5.11 -11.72
N MET A 70 18.73 -5.78 -11.05
CA MET A 70 18.71 -7.22 -10.78
C MET A 70 17.66 -7.64 -9.76
N ASP A 71 17.30 -6.78 -8.81
CA ASP A 71 16.27 -7.06 -7.79
C ASP A 71 14.88 -6.52 -8.15
N ARG A 72 14.78 -5.82 -9.28
CA ARG A 72 13.62 -4.99 -9.65
C ARG A 72 12.30 -5.74 -9.53
N HIS A 73 12.22 -6.99 -10.00
CA HIS A 73 10.96 -7.73 -10.02
C HIS A 73 10.41 -8.00 -8.60
N ASP A 74 11.29 -8.31 -7.65
CA ASP A 74 10.89 -8.57 -6.26
C ASP A 74 10.59 -7.27 -5.51
N ARG A 75 11.35 -6.22 -5.82
CA ARG A 75 11.18 -4.90 -5.22
C ARG A 75 9.90 -4.19 -5.66
N LEU A 76 9.46 -4.38 -6.91
CA LEU A 76 8.20 -3.81 -7.41
C LEU A 76 6.97 -4.29 -6.62
N ALA A 77 7.04 -5.43 -5.92
CA ALA A 77 5.97 -5.86 -5.03
C ALA A 77 5.68 -4.83 -3.92
N ALA A 78 6.67 -4.05 -3.50
CA ALA A 78 6.54 -2.99 -2.50
C ALA A 78 5.54 -1.90 -2.89
N LEU A 79 5.36 -1.64 -4.20
CA LEU A 79 4.38 -0.68 -4.72
C LEU A 79 2.93 -1.10 -4.44
N GLY A 80 2.72 -2.30 -3.90
CA GLY A 80 1.45 -2.73 -3.31
C GLY A 80 0.87 -1.71 -2.32
N PHE A 81 1.70 -0.92 -1.64
CA PHE A 81 1.25 0.15 -0.73
C PHE A 81 0.31 1.16 -1.40
N PHE A 82 0.53 1.52 -2.67
CA PHE A 82 -0.34 2.43 -3.43
C PHE A 82 -1.20 1.75 -4.50
N ALA A 83 -0.84 0.52 -4.88
CA ALA A 83 -1.59 -0.27 -5.84
C ALA A 83 -2.83 -0.94 -5.22
N MET A 84 -2.84 -1.13 -3.89
CA MET A 84 -4.00 -1.55 -3.12
C MET A 84 -4.74 -0.35 -2.54
N GLY A 85 -5.82 -0.62 -1.81
CA GLY A 85 -6.79 0.38 -1.35
C GLY A 85 -8.14 0.27 -2.08
N PRO A 86 -9.04 1.25 -1.93
CA PRO A 86 -10.30 1.31 -2.65
C PRO A 86 -10.08 1.69 -4.12
N VAL A 87 -10.94 1.14 -4.99
CA VAL A 87 -11.00 1.44 -6.42
C VAL A 87 -12.46 1.58 -6.74
N TYR A 88 -12.84 2.76 -7.23
CA TYR A 88 -14.23 3.12 -7.39
C TYR A 88 -14.72 2.88 -8.81
N TYR A 89 -16.04 2.79 -8.97
CA TYR A 89 -16.67 2.68 -10.28
C TYR A 89 -16.48 3.96 -11.08
N GLN A 90 -15.94 3.83 -12.29
CA GLN A 90 -15.65 4.94 -13.18
C GLN A 90 -16.62 5.04 -14.36
N ASP A 91 -17.56 4.09 -14.46
CA ASP A 91 -18.53 3.91 -15.55
C ASP A 91 -19.91 4.55 -15.26
N ASN A 92 -20.10 5.13 -14.07
CA ASN A 92 -21.34 5.81 -13.65
C ASN A 92 -21.44 7.29 -14.09
N GLY A 93 -20.50 7.78 -14.92
CA GLY A 93 -20.42 9.19 -15.33
C GLY A 93 -19.66 10.09 -14.35
N GLU A 94 -19.19 9.59 -13.19
CA GLU A 94 -18.45 10.35 -12.18
C GLU A 94 -16.95 9.99 -12.13
N LYS A 95 -16.34 9.60 -13.25
CA LYS A 95 -14.94 9.14 -13.30
C LYS A 95 -13.95 10.08 -12.60
N ALA A 96 -14.10 11.39 -12.76
CA ALA A 96 -13.20 12.37 -12.14
C ALA A 96 -13.26 12.33 -10.60
N LYS A 97 -14.47 12.18 -10.04
CA LYS A 97 -14.68 12.06 -8.60
C LYS A 97 -14.12 10.73 -8.08
N ALA A 98 -14.39 9.63 -8.78
CA ALA A 98 -13.81 8.33 -8.44
C ALA A 98 -12.28 8.39 -8.35
N LEU A 99 -11.61 8.99 -9.34
CA LEU A 99 -10.15 9.18 -9.31
C LEU A 99 -9.69 10.07 -8.16
N ALA A 100 -10.40 11.17 -7.88
CA ALA A 100 -10.09 12.06 -6.77
C ALA A 100 -10.23 11.35 -5.42
N ASP A 101 -11.25 10.50 -5.24
CA ASP A 101 -11.45 9.69 -4.03
C ASP A 101 -10.32 8.65 -3.86
N GLU A 102 -9.86 8.01 -4.94
CA GLU A 102 -8.72 7.10 -4.87
C GLU A 102 -7.39 7.83 -4.59
N TRP A 103 -7.23 9.08 -5.01
CA TRP A 103 -6.04 9.88 -4.68
C TRP A 103 -6.05 10.35 -3.24
N ASP A 104 -7.20 10.82 -2.75
CA ASP A 104 -7.41 11.20 -1.36
C ASP A 104 -7.12 10.03 -0.41
N ASP A 105 -7.58 8.82 -0.73
CA ASP A 105 -7.28 7.61 0.05
C ASP A 105 -5.78 7.32 0.13
N ARG A 106 -5.05 7.45 -0.98
CA ARG A 106 -3.59 7.23 -1.02
C ARG A 106 -2.85 8.27 -0.18
N VAL A 107 -3.25 9.54 -0.27
CA VAL A 107 -2.68 10.62 0.54
C VAL A 107 -2.94 10.36 2.03
N ASP A 108 -4.17 10.03 2.41
CA ASP A 108 -4.54 9.74 3.80
C ASP A 108 -3.78 8.53 4.37
N THR A 109 -3.67 7.44 3.58
CA THR A 109 -2.92 6.24 3.94
C THR A 109 -1.44 6.55 4.17
N LEU A 110 -0.82 7.32 3.27
CA LEU A 110 0.57 7.76 3.41
C LEU A 110 0.75 8.62 4.68
N THR A 111 -0.05 9.66 4.87
CA THR A 111 0.18 10.61 5.96
C THR A 111 -0.13 10.02 7.32
N ARG A 112 -1.22 9.25 7.46
CA ARG A 112 -1.54 8.61 8.75
C ARG A 112 -0.59 7.45 9.04
N GLY A 113 -0.28 6.64 8.02
CA GLY A 113 0.51 5.44 8.19
C GLY A 113 2.01 5.69 8.43
N LEU A 114 2.58 6.72 7.80
CA LEU A 114 4.02 6.99 7.89
C LEU A 114 4.36 8.25 8.68
N LEU A 115 3.57 9.32 8.55
CA LEU A 115 3.88 10.60 9.20
C LEU A 115 3.19 10.75 10.57
N GLY A 116 2.21 9.89 10.88
CA GLY A 116 1.43 9.98 12.11
C GLY A 116 0.52 11.21 12.18
N ILE A 117 0.23 11.85 11.04
CA ILE A 117 -0.62 13.04 10.95
C ILE A 117 -1.74 12.84 9.94
N THR A 118 -2.83 13.60 10.11
CA THR A 118 -3.93 13.62 9.16
C THR A 118 -3.83 14.86 8.29
N VAL A 119 -3.89 14.69 6.97
CA VAL A 119 -4.01 15.80 6.01
C VAL A 119 -5.33 15.76 5.22
N SER A 120 -6.24 14.83 5.54
CA SER A 120 -7.52 14.69 4.83
C SER A 120 -8.42 15.93 4.91
N CYS A 121 -8.17 16.84 5.86
CA CYS A 121 -8.86 18.13 5.95
C CYS A 121 -8.60 19.02 4.72
N ALA A 122 -7.39 18.94 4.13
CA ALA A 122 -6.99 19.71 2.96
C ALA A 122 -7.77 19.33 1.68
N ARG A 123 -8.54 18.24 1.73
CA ARG A 123 -9.50 17.88 0.68
C ARG A 123 -10.54 18.97 0.44
N CYS A 124 -10.98 19.66 1.50
CA CYS A 124 -12.07 20.63 1.44
C CYS A 124 -11.68 22.02 1.97
N HIS A 125 -10.55 22.14 2.65
CA HIS A 125 -10.10 23.37 3.30
C HIS A 125 -8.72 23.78 2.77
N ASP A 126 -8.52 25.08 2.63
CA ASP A 126 -7.18 25.64 2.45
C ASP A 126 -6.51 25.79 3.83
N HIS A 127 -5.23 25.42 3.92
CA HIS A 127 -4.49 25.27 5.18
C HIS A 127 -3.18 26.04 5.17
#